data_AF-A0ABD0K011-F1
#
_entry.id   AF-A0ABD0K011-F1
#
_cell.length_a   1.000
_cell.length_b   1.000
_cell.length_c   1.000
_cell.angle_alpha   90.00
_cell.angle_beta   90.00
_cell.angle_gamma   90.00
#
_symmetry.space_group_name_H-M   'P 1'
#
loop_
_entity.id
_entity.type
_entity.pdbx_description
1 polymer ?
#
loop_
_entity_poly.entity_id
_entity_poly.type
_entity_poly.pdbx_seq_one_letter_code
_entity_poly.pdbx_strand_id
1 'polypeptide(L)'
;MHGRQLVFLLMLSVARGQVNMDFDSVTRFFDEAGTLASNNYPDGYMVNFLETFVINPPGFESVCLEFTDFSINTASFQADHVAVFDGCRSDTDDTLLGRFTGTTPPTGVVCSSSNLLTVVFRSNTRDVAAGFNASWTAVNGPSPLLTGETGMFTSPNYPGNYPNFAAATYVICVPDNCQGIQLDFTDFDVERFGGLGAADALIVYNGTVQDSILG
;
A
#
# COMPACT_ATOMS: atom_id res chain seq x y z
N MET A 1 -26.16 -22.29 6.30
CA MET A 1 -25.27 -23.00 5.35
C MET A 1 -23.94 -22.25 5.32
N HIS A 2 -22.84 -22.98 5.08
CA HIS A 2 -21.44 -22.64 5.40
C HIS A 2 -20.89 -21.41 4.65
N GLY A 3 -19.78 -20.76 5.08
CA GLY A 3 -18.76 -21.15 6.06
C GLY A 3 -18.22 -19.93 6.84
N ARG A 4 -18.00 -20.01 8.16
CA ARG A 4 -16.95 -20.73 8.90
C ARG A 4 -15.54 -20.17 8.62
N GLN A 5 -15.10 -19.33 9.54
CA GLN A 5 -13.72 -18.87 9.68
C GLN A 5 -12.79 -20.07 9.97
N LEU A 6 -11.66 -20.13 9.28
CA LEU A 6 -10.55 -21.04 9.60
C LEU A 6 -9.42 -20.19 10.20
N VAL A 7 -9.21 -20.33 11.50
CA VAL A 7 -7.99 -19.92 12.18
C VAL A 7 -7.08 -21.13 12.21
N PHE A 8 -5.90 -21.04 11.59
CA PHE A 8 -4.83 -22.01 11.84
C PHE A 8 -3.81 -21.38 12.78
N LEU A 9 -3.88 -21.77 14.05
CA LEU A 9 -2.75 -21.76 14.96
C LEU A 9 -2.16 -23.17 14.94
N LEU A 10 -1.00 -23.36 14.33
CA LEU A 10 -0.21 -24.58 14.52
C LEU A 10 0.91 -24.27 15.51
N MET A 11 0.67 -24.58 16.78
CA MET A 11 1.72 -24.81 17.77
C MET A 11 1.99 -26.32 17.81
N LEU A 12 3.17 -26.77 17.37
CA LEU A 12 3.66 -28.13 17.61
C LEU A 12 5.05 -28.09 18.26
N SER A 13 5.18 -28.86 19.34
CA SER A 13 6.30 -28.91 20.28
C SER A 13 7.55 -29.62 19.72
N VAL A 14 8.70 -28.99 19.97
CA VAL A 14 10.10 -29.48 20.12
C VAL A 14 10.68 -30.46 19.07
N ALA A 15 11.64 -29.96 18.30
CA ALA A 15 12.84 -30.69 17.89
C ALA A 15 14.07 -29.78 18.09
N ARG A 16 15.11 -30.27 18.78
CA ARG A 16 16.42 -29.60 18.82
C ARG A 16 17.15 -29.91 17.50
N GLY A 17 17.53 -28.87 16.78
CA GLY A 17 18.49 -28.89 15.70
C GLY A 17 19.01 -27.47 15.50
N GLN A 18 20.34 -27.28 15.46
CA GLN A 18 20.89 -26.03 14.97
C GLN A 18 20.69 -26.01 13.45
N VAL A 19 19.88 -25.06 13.00
CA VAL A 19 19.88 -24.63 11.60
C VAL A 19 20.42 -23.20 11.63
N ASN A 20 21.57 -22.96 11.00
CA ASN A 20 21.91 -21.61 10.59
C ASN A 20 20.97 -21.28 9.43
N MET A 21 19.93 -20.49 9.69
CA MET A 21 19.10 -19.90 8.65
C MET A 21 19.52 -18.43 8.56
N ASP A 22 20.03 -18.02 7.39
CA ASP A 22 20.07 -16.61 7.02
C ASP A 22 18.63 -16.11 7.12
N PHE A 23 18.35 -15.29 8.13
CA PHE A 23 17.04 -14.68 8.28
C PHE A 23 16.96 -13.47 7.37
N ASP A 24 16.65 -13.70 6.10
CA ASP A 24 15.90 -12.71 5.34
C ASP A 24 14.55 -12.57 6.05
N SER A 25 14.45 -11.63 6.98
CA SER A 25 13.20 -11.42 7.74
C SER A 25 12.25 -10.63 6.85
N VAL A 26 11.26 -11.32 6.28
CA VAL A 26 10.17 -10.69 5.53
C VAL A 26 8.97 -10.49 6.46
N THR A 27 8.66 -9.24 6.77
CA THR A 27 7.46 -8.85 7.53
C THR A 27 6.40 -8.31 6.57
N ARG A 28 5.14 -8.68 6.76
CA ARG A 28 4.03 -8.28 5.89
C ARG A 28 2.96 -7.53 6.67
N PHE A 29 2.51 -6.41 6.11
CA PHE A 29 1.43 -5.59 6.66
C PHE A 29 0.26 -5.52 5.67
N PHE A 30 -0.96 -5.59 6.19
CA PHE A 30 -2.20 -5.55 5.41
C PHE A 30 -3.21 -4.53 5.92
N ASP A 31 -2.89 -3.84 7.02
CA ASP A 31 -3.75 -2.82 7.62
C ASP A 31 -3.79 -1.56 6.72
N GLU A 32 -4.58 -0.54 7.06
CA GLU A 32 -4.62 0.73 6.31
C GLU A 32 -3.56 1.75 6.76
N ALA A 33 -2.98 1.56 7.94
CA ALA A 33 -1.90 2.40 8.44
C ALA A 33 -1.07 1.61 9.45
N GLY A 34 0.18 2.04 9.65
CA GLY A 34 1.04 1.41 10.63
C GLY A 34 2.41 2.04 10.73
N THR A 35 3.26 1.41 11.53
CA THR A 35 4.67 1.79 11.70
C THR A 35 5.56 0.58 11.45
N LEU A 36 6.75 0.84 10.94
CA LEU A 36 7.81 -0.13 10.81
C LEU A 36 9.13 0.50 11.25
N ALA A 37 9.99 -0.32 11.84
CA ALA A 37 11.29 0.12 12.32
C ALA A 37 12.31 -0.96 12.00
N SER A 38 13.57 -0.56 11.80
CA SER A 38 14.67 -1.52 11.68
C SER A 38 14.74 -2.40 12.92
N ASN A 39 15.23 -3.61 12.73
CA ASN A 39 15.56 -4.51 13.81
C ASN A 39 16.35 -3.79 14.94
N ASN A 40 15.99 -4.07 16.20
CA ASN A 40 16.60 -3.48 17.41
C ASN A 40 16.55 -1.93 17.51
N TYR A 41 15.82 -1.21 16.67
CA TYR A 41 15.64 0.23 16.85
C TYR A 41 15.02 0.53 18.24
N PRO A 42 15.51 1.54 18.99
CA PRO A 42 16.58 2.49 18.64
C PRO A 42 17.99 2.09 19.13
N ASP A 43 18.15 0.91 19.72
CA ASP A 43 19.40 0.44 20.35
C ASP A 43 20.50 0.05 19.35
N GLY A 44 20.16 0.05 18.05
CA GLY A 44 21.06 -0.15 16.94
C GLY A 44 20.84 -1.48 16.23
N TYR A 45 20.78 -1.41 14.90
CA TYR A 45 20.45 -2.55 14.05
C TYR A 45 21.54 -3.63 14.04
N MET A 46 21.20 -4.82 13.53
CA MET A 46 22.15 -5.93 13.41
C MET A 46 23.04 -5.73 12.17
N VAL A 47 24.31 -6.10 12.27
CA VAL A 47 25.21 -6.19 11.12
C VAL A 47 24.89 -7.40 10.25
N ASN A 48 25.22 -7.31 8.96
CA ASN A 48 25.03 -8.36 7.95
C ASN A 48 23.59 -8.89 7.92
N PHE A 49 22.64 -7.98 7.95
CA PHE A 49 21.21 -8.29 8.04
C PHE A 49 20.47 -7.75 6.81
N LEU A 50 19.48 -8.50 6.35
CA LEU A 50 18.54 -8.10 5.31
C LEU A 50 17.13 -8.18 5.88
N GLU A 51 16.49 -7.03 5.99
CA GLU A 51 15.13 -6.92 6.49
C GLU A 51 14.23 -6.37 5.38
N THR A 52 13.13 -7.06 5.13
CA THR A 52 12.18 -6.69 4.08
C THR A 52 10.80 -6.50 4.69
N PHE A 53 10.21 -5.34 4.46
CA PHE A 53 8.82 -5.05 4.80
C PHE A 53 8.00 -4.94 3.53
N VAL A 54 6.90 -5.68 3.44
CA VAL A 54 5.96 -5.56 2.34
C VAL A 54 4.62 -5.08 2.89
N ILE A 55 4.19 -3.93 2.41
CA ILE A 55 2.95 -3.27 2.83
C ILE A 55 1.96 -3.44 1.69
N ASN A 56 0.88 -4.18 1.95
CA ASN A 56 -0.14 -4.49 0.94
C ASN A 56 -1.58 -4.41 1.49
N PRO A 57 -2.05 -3.21 1.87
CA PRO A 57 -3.46 -2.96 2.20
C PRO A 57 -4.38 -3.36 1.05
N PRO A 58 -5.26 -4.34 1.22
CA PRO A 58 -6.26 -4.67 0.20
C PRO A 58 -7.27 -3.53 0.05
N GLY A 59 -7.63 -3.17 -1.19
CA GLY A 59 -8.69 -2.19 -1.47
C GLY A 59 -8.26 -0.72 -1.43
N PHE A 60 -6.94 -0.45 -1.46
CA PHE A 60 -6.39 0.90 -1.55
C PHE A 60 -5.74 1.18 -2.91
N GLU A 61 -5.42 2.44 -3.22
CA GLU A 61 -4.81 2.81 -4.51
C GLU A 61 -3.30 3.00 -4.42
N SER A 62 -2.80 3.47 -3.28
CA SER A 62 -1.37 3.70 -3.04
C SER A 62 -1.01 3.50 -1.56
N VAL A 63 0.28 3.43 -1.27
CA VAL A 63 0.83 3.44 0.09
C VAL A 63 1.88 4.54 0.15
N CYS A 64 1.72 5.44 1.11
CA CYS A 64 2.63 6.55 1.35
C CYS A 64 3.39 6.32 2.66
N LEU A 65 4.71 6.35 2.59
CA LEU A 65 5.65 6.11 3.69
C LEU A 65 6.42 7.39 4.04
N GLU A 66 6.55 7.67 5.33
CA GLU A 66 7.35 8.76 5.86
C GLU A 66 8.30 8.26 6.95
N PHE A 67 9.58 8.59 6.83
CA PHE A 67 10.57 8.30 7.88
C PHE A 67 10.44 9.35 8.98
N THR A 68 10.21 8.89 10.20
CA THR A 68 10.07 9.75 11.39
C THR A 68 11.38 9.88 12.17
N ASP A 69 12.24 8.87 12.09
CA ASP A 69 13.61 8.89 12.60
C ASP A 69 14.52 8.05 11.69
N PHE A 70 15.78 8.47 11.56
CA PHE A 70 16.70 7.88 10.59
C PHE A 70 18.17 8.10 10.94
N SER A 71 18.87 7.00 11.20
CA SER A 71 20.30 6.96 11.49
C SER A 71 20.89 5.67 10.94
N ILE A 72 21.40 5.75 9.71
CA ILE A 72 21.97 4.65 8.94
C ILE A 72 23.42 4.98 8.57
N ASN A 73 24.32 4.03 8.79
CA ASN A 73 25.74 4.21 8.59
C ASN A 73 26.14 4.41 7.12
N THR A 74 26.93 5.45 6.86
CA THR A 74 27.42 5.85 5.52
C THR A 74 28.89 5.51 5.27
N ALA A 75 29.61 4.95 6.25
CA ALA A 75 31.07 4.99 6.29
C ALA A 75 31.81 3.98 5.38
N SER A 76 31.11 3.18 4.57
CA SER A 76 31.73 2.09 3.81
C SER A 76 31.37 2.10 2.31
N PHE A 77 32.21 1.46 1.48
CA PHE A 77 31.93 1.25 0.04
C PHE A 77 30.68 0.36 -0.19
N GLN A 78 30.22 -0.32 0.86
CA GLN A 78 28.97 -1.08 0.92
C GLN A 78 28.09 -0.46 2.01
N ALA A 79 27.84 0.85 1.90
CA ALA A 79 27.08 1.58 2.91
C ALA A 79 25.73 0.92 3.18
N ASP A 80 25.32 0.99 4.44
CA ASP A 80 24.01 0.53 4.86
C ASP A 80 22.97 1.44 4.22
N HIS A 81 21.84 0.86 3.82
CA HIS A 81 20.81 1.62 3.15
C HIS A 81 19.42 1.05 3.36
N VAL A 82 18.45 1.94 3.30
CA VAL A 82 17.04 1.60 3.13
C VAL A 82 16.66 1.91 1.68
N ALA A 83 16.13 0.94 0.96
CA ALA A 83 15.59 1.09 -0.39
C ALA A 83 14.07 0.89 -0.36
N VAL A 84 13.33 1.75 -1.06
CA VAL A 84 11.87 1.69 -1.17
C VAL A 84 11.50 1.44 -2.62
N PHE A 85 10.66 0.44 -2.86
CA PHE A 85 10.26 -0.04 -4.19
C PHE A 85 8.74 0.04 -4.36
N ASP A 86 8.33 0.38 -5.57
CA ASP A 86 6.95 0.38 -6.03
C ASP A 86 6.57 -1.02 -6.57
N GLY A 87 6.09 -1.89 -5.67
CA GLY A 87 5.83 -3.31 -5.96
C GLY A 87 6.15 -4.26 -4.81
N CYS A 88 6.05 -5.58 -5.05
CA CYS A 88 6.15 -6.65 -4.04
C CYS A 88 7.53 -7.31 -3.96
N ARG A 89 8.43 -6.99 -4.89
CA ARG A 89 9.77 -7.53 -4.99
C ARG A 89 10.78 -6.53 -4.44
N SER A 90 11.82 -7.09 -3.84
CA SER A 90 12.90 -6.36 -3.17
C SER A 90 14.15 -6.21 -4.07
N ASP A 91 13.98 -6.25 -5.40
CA ASP A 91 15.07 -6.36 -6.37
C ASP A 91 14.84 -5.50 -7.65
N THR A 92 15.54 -5.84 -8.74
CA THR A 92 15.59 -5.05 -9.98
C THR A 92 14.30 -5.06 -10.80
N ASP A 93 13.35 -5.93 -10.46
CA ASP A 93 12.14 -6.08 -11.26
C ASP A 93 11.09 -4.99 -10.95
N ASP A 94 11.18 -4.34 -9.78
CA ASP A 94 10.27 -3.28 -9.34
C ASP A 94 10.94 -1.89 -9.36
N THR A 95 10.13 -0.83 -9.49
CA THR A 95 10.65 0.55 -9.62
C THR A 95 11.20 1.04 -8.29
N LEU A 96 12.48 1.44 -8.26
CA LEU A 96 13.12 2.05 -7.08
C LEU A 96 12.61 3.48 -6.90
N LEU A 97 11.84 3.72 -5.84
CA LEU A 97 11.33 5.04 -5.46
C LEU A 97 12.37 5.87 -4.71
N GLY A 98 13.26 5.21 -3.97
CA GLY A 98 14.34 5.89 -3.27
C GLY A 98 15.32 4.95 -2.57
N ARG A 99 16.54 5.44 -2.38
CA ARG A 99 17.60 4.77 -1.61
C ARG A 99 18.21 5.78 -0.65
N PHE A 100 18.20 5.43 0.64
CA PHE A 100 18.45 6.37 1.73
C PHE A 100 19.55 5.87 2.67
N THR A 101 20.38 6.79 3.14
CA THR A 101 21.45 6.58 4.12
C THR A 101 21.74 7.90 4.84
N GLY A 102 22.52 7.90 5.92
CA GLY A 102 22.84 9.09 6.71
C GLY A 102 22.05 9.20 8.01
N THR A 103 22.17 10.34 8.68
CA THR A 103 21.72 10.56 10.07
C THR A 103 20.54 11.52 10.20
N THR A 104 19.86 11.80 9.08
CA THR A 104 18.67 12.65 9.04
C THR A 104 17.58 11.96 8.25
N PRO A 105 16.32 12.02 8.68
CA PRO A 105 15.21 11.51 7.89
C PRO A 105 15.20 12.09 6.48
N PRO A 106 15.01 11.25 5.43
CA PRO A 106 14.78 11.74 4.08
C PRO A 106 13.63 12.75 4.05
N THR A 107 13.77 13.82 3.28
CA THR A 107 12.74 14.85 3.17
C THR A 107 11.58 14.38 2.31
N GLY A 108 10.36 14.45 2.84
CA GLY A 108 9.12 14.20 2.11
C GLY A 108 8.61 12.77 2.24
N VAL A 109 7.42 12.56 1.68
CA VAL A 109 6.69 11.28 1.72
C VAL A 109 6.96 10.51 0.43
N VAL A 110 7.24 9.20 0.55
CA VAL A 110 7.47 8.29 -0.57
C VAL A 110 6.20 7.50 -0.82
N CYS A 111 5.55 7.68 -1.96
CA CYS A 111 4.31 6.98 -2.30
C CYS A 111 4.50 6.00 -3.46
N SER A 112 3.94 4.80 -3.34
CA SER A 112 3.80 3.84 -4.46
C SER A 112 2.73 4.28 -5.45
N SER A 113 2.76 3.71 -6.65
CA SER A 113 1.70 3.87 -7.66
C SER A 113 0.57 2.85 -7.50
N SER A 114 0.73 1.88 -6.61
CA SER A 114 -0.24 0.82 -6.32
C SER A 114 -0.39 0.58 -4.81
N ASN A 115 -1.31 -0.29 -4.40
CA ASN A 115 -1.50 -0.68 -3.00
C ASN A 115 -0.38 -1.55 -2.42
N LEU A 116 0.80 -1.52 -3.02
CA LEU A 116 1.91 -2.40 -2.74
C LEU A 116 3.21 -1.61 -2.71
N LEU A 117 3.84 -1.58 -1.53
CA LEU A 117 5.10 -0.89 -1.29
C LEU A 117 6.04 -1.82 -0.54
N THR A 118 7.27 -1.93 -1.02
CA THR A 118 8.31 -2.76 -0.39
C THR A 118 9.44 -1.89 0.14
N VAL A 119 9.80 -2.08 1.41
CA VAL A 119 10.93 -1.42 2.06
C VAL A 119 11.97 -2.48 2.38
N VAL A 120 13.21 -2.24 1.95
CA VAL A 120 14.33 -3.16 2.14
C VAL A 120 15.44 -2.46 2.88
N PHE A 121 15.81 -2.96 4.05
CA PHE A 121 16.96 -2.50 4.79
C PHE A 121 18.09 -3.53 4.71
N ARG A 122 19.27 -3.07 4.28
CA ARG A 122 20.47 -3.90 4.18
C ARG A 122 21.61 -3.27 4.97
N SER A 123 22.15 -4.02 5.92
CA SER A 123 23.35 -3.67 6.66
C SER A 123 24.56 -4.50 6.22
N ASN A 124 25.74 -3.89 6.29
CA ASN A 124 27.02 -4.54 6.03
C ASN A 124 27.55 -5.22 7.31
N THR A 125 28.74 -5.82 7.24
CA THR A 125 29.32 -6.64 8.33
C THR A 125 29.86 -5.85 9.53
N ARG A 126 29.88 -4.51 9.51
CA ARG A 126 30.50 -3.65 10.52
C ARG A 126 29.72 -2.35 10.70
N ASP A 127 29.98 -1.68 11.82
CA ASP A 127 29.57 -0.31 12.14
C ASP A 127 28.06 -0.06 11.99
N VAL A 128 27.37 0.03 13.12
CA VAL A 128 25.91 0.24 13.17
C VAL A 128 25.58 1.64 13.66
N ALA A 129 24.37 2.08 13.36
CA ALA A 129 23.76 3.28 13.91
C ALA A 129 22.40 2.91 14.53
N ALA A 130 21.65 3.89 15.03
CA ALA A 130 20.41 3.63 15.77
C ALA A 130 19.32 2.92 14.93
N GLY A 131 19.37 3.07 13.60
CA GLY A 131 18.40 2.49 12.68
C GLY A 131 17.38 3.51 12.21
N PHE A 132 16.17 3.06 11.87
CA PHE A 132 15.11 3.93 11.39
C PHE A 132 13.75 3.54 11.98
N ASN A 133 12.85 4.52 12.02
CA ASN A 133 11.44 4.33 12.27
C ASN A 133 10.64 5.08 11.21
N ALA A 134 9.61 4.45 10.66
CA ALA A 134 8.77 5.02 9.63
C ALA A 134 7.30 4.71 9.89
N SER A 135 6.43 5.61 9.47
CA SER A 135 4.98 5.41 9.43
C SER A 135 4.51 5.33 7.99
N TRP A 136 3.50 4.52 7.73
CA TRP A 136 2.84 4.48 6.44
C TRP A 136 1.33 4.60 6.62
N THR A 137 0.71 5.13 5.56
CA THR A 137 -0.73 5.20 5.40
C THR A 137 -1.08 4.73 4.00
N ALA A 138 -2.04 3.82 3.91
CA ALA A 138 -2.71 3.47 2.67
C ALA A 138 -3.54 4.67 2.24
N VAL A 139 -3.40 5.04 0.98
CA VAL A 139 -4.08 6.18 0.39
C VAL A 139 -4.96 5.64 -0.72
N ASN A 140 -6.26 5.77 -0.53
CA ASN A 140 -7.18 5.90 -1.65
C ASN A 140 -6.93 7.29 -2.23
N GLY A 141 -6.75 7.42 -3.54
CA GLY A 141 -7.06 8.70 -4.17
C GLY A 141 -8.49 9.13 -3.80
N PRO A 142 -8.90 10.39 -4.03
CA PRO A 142 -10.20 10.87 -3.59
C PRO A 142 -11.36 10.09 -4.26
N SER A 143 -11.79 9.01 -3.62
CA SER A 143 -12.93 8.16 -3.94
C SER A 143 -13.90 8.24 -2.76
N PRO A 144 -14.99 9.02 -2.85
CA PRO A 144 -15.91 9.23 -1.74
C PRO A 144 -16.62 7.93 -1.33
N LEU A 145 -16.47 7.50 -0.08
CA LEU A 145 -17.25 6.42 0.50
C LEU A 145 -18.64 6.95 0.87
N LEU A 146 -19.69 6.39 0.25
CA LEU A 146 -21.07 6.76 0.49
C LEU A 146 -21.73 5.67 1.36
N THR A 147 -22.18 6.07 2.56
CA THR A 147 -22.85 5.17 3.51
C THR A 147 -24.22 5.70 3.91
N GLY A 148 -25.16 4.80 4.17
CA GLY A 148 -26.52 5.14 4.59
C GLY A 148 -27.59 4.55 3.67
N GLU A 149 -28.87 4.73 4.03
CA GLU A 149 -30.01 4.21 3.25
C GLU A 149 -30.23 5.01 1.95
N THR A 150 -29.75 6.27 1.91
CA THR A 150 -29.80 7.16 0.73
C THR A 150 -28.57 8.05 0.69
N GLY A 151 -28.21 8.55 -0.50
CA GLY A 151 -27.07 9.44 -0.71
C GLY A 151 -27.06 10.04 -2.11
N MET A 152 -26.18 11.01 -2.34
CA MET A 152 -26.01 11.66 -3.65
C MET A 152 -24.53 11.90 -3.91
N PHE A 153 -24.10 11.72 -5.16
CA PHE A 153 -22.75 12.00 -5.64
C PHE A 153 -22.82 12.54 -7.06
N THR A 154 -21.75 13.22 -7.47
CA THR A 154 -21.66 13.90 -8.78
C THR A 154 -20.29 13.64 -9.40
N SER A 155 -20.13 13.87 -10.71
CA SER A 155 -18.80 13.88 -11.33
C SER A 155 -17.89 14.97 -10.73
N PRO A 156 -16.55 14.82 -10.83
CA PRO A 156 -15.64 15.90 -10.46
C PRO A 156 -16.00 17.21 -11.17
N ASN A 157 -15.98 18.32 -10.45
CA ASN A 157 -16.32 19.68 -10.92
C ASN A 157 -17.79 19.94 -11.29
N TYR A 158 -18.71 19.00 -11.10
CA TYR A 158 -20.14 19.24 -11.32
C TYR A 158 -20.64 20.49 -10.54
N PRO A 159 -21.42 21.40 -11.15
CA PRO A 159 -22.10 21.30 -12.44
C PRO A 159 -21.28 21.73 -13.67
N GLY A 160 -19.98 22.04 -13.49
CA GLY A 160 -19.07 22.28 -14.60
C GLY A 160 -18.58 21.00 -15.27
N ASN A 161 -17.82 21.15 -16.36
CA ASN A 161 -17.28 20.00 -17.09
C ASN A 161 -16.29 19.21 -16.23
N TYR A 162 -16.36 17.88 -16.33
CA TYR A 162 -15.38 17.00 -15.72
C TYR A 162 -14.00 17.17 -16.39
N PRO A 163 -12.88 16.97 -15.66
CA PRO A 163 -11.55 17.09 -16.25
C PRO A 163 -11.29 16.01 -17.31
N ASN A 164 -10.48 16.35 -18.32
CA ASN A 164 -10.01 15.36 -19.29
C ASN A 164 -9.18 14.27 -18.59
N PHE A 165 -9.33 13.02 -19.04
CA PHE A 165 -8.65 11.85 -18.48
C PHE A 165 -8.95 11.59 -16.99
N ALA A 166 -10.06 12.10 -16.46
CA ALA A 166 -10.47 11.85 -15.09
C ALA A 166 -10.92 10.40 -14.88
N ALA A 167 -10.43 9.78 -13.82
CA ALA A 167 -10.94 8.53 -13.28
C ALA A 167 -11.44 8.78 -11.85
N ALA A 168 -12.68 8.39 -11.56
CA ALA A 168 -13.28 8.51 -10.23
C ALA A 168 -14.02 7.22 -9.90
N THR A 169 -13.84 6.71 -8.68
CA THR A 169 -14.55 5.53 -8.19
C THR A 169 -15.37 5.91 -6.97
N TYR A 170 -16.60 5.41 -6.91
CA TYR A 170 -17.50 5.61 -5.77
C TYR A 170 -17.82 4.23 -5.20
N VAL A 171 -17.60 4.08 -3.90
CA VAL A 171 -17.99 2.87 -3.18
C VAL A 171 -19.24 3.19 -2.38
N ILE A 172 -20.32 2.43 -2.62
CA ILE A 172 -21.61 2.59 -1.96
C ILE A 172 -21.83 1.39 -1.04
N CYS A 173 -21.98 1.65 0.27
CA CYS A 173 -22.28 0.63 1.26
C CYS A 173 -23.61 0.92 1.95
N VAL A 174 -24.57 -0.01 1.85
CA VAL A 174 -25.89 0.08 2.48
C VAL A 174 -26.00 -0.87 3.68
N PRO A 175 -26.80 -0.53 4.72
CA PRO A 175 -27.06 -1.41 5.86
C PRO A 175 -27.65 -2.78 5.48
N ASP A 176 -27.43 -3.80 6.33
CA ASP A 176 -27.89 -5.19 6.11
C ASP A 176 -29.42 -5.34 5.94
N ASN A 177 -30.20 -4.37 6.41
CA ASN A 177 -31.65 -4.34 6.26
C ASN A 177 -32.12 -3.78 4.90
N CYS A 178 -31.21 -3.32 4.03
CA CYS A 178 -31.53 -2.86 2.68
C CYS A 178 -31.59 -4.03 1.70
N GLN A 179 -32.56 -4.01 0.77
CA GLN A 179 -32.76 -5.08 -0.22
C GLN A 179 -31.85 -4.98 -1.45
N GLY A 180 -31.19 -3.83 -1.64
CA GLY A 180 -30.32 -3.54 -2.77
C GLY A 180 -30.08 -2.04 -2.92
N ILE A 181 -29.26 -1.66 -3.91
CA ILE A 181 -28.97 -0.27 -4.27
C ILE A 181 -29.74 0.08 -5.55
N GLN A 182 -30.46 1.21 -5.55
CA GLN A 182 -31.04 1.81 -6.75
C GLN A 182 -30.29 3.10 -7.07
N LEU A 183 -29.90 3.29 -8.33
CA LEU A 183 -29.25 4.50 -8.82
C LEU A 183 -30.21 5.27 -9.71
N ASP A 184 -30.48 6.52 -9.36
CA ASP A 184 -31.30 7.44 -10.14
C ASP A 184 -30.43 8.60 -10.64
N PHE A 185 -30.23 8.69 -11.96
CA PHE A 185 -29.47 9.77 -12.59
C PHE A 185 -30.37 10.98 -12.83
N THR A 186 -30.08 12.09 -12.16
CA THR A 186 -30.82 13.36 -12.30
C THR A 186 -30.23 14.27 -13.38
N ASP A 187 -28.95 14.09 -13.69
CA ASP A 187 -28.22 14.78 -14.76
C ASP A 187 -27.09 13.86 -15.27
N PHE A 188 -26.96 13.71 -16.58
CA PHE A 188 -26.00 12.77 -17.20
C PHE A 188 -25.59 13.24 -18.61
N ASP A 189 -24.36 13.73 -18.72
CA ASP A 189 -23.75 14.15 -19.98
C ASP A 189 -22.27 13.69 -20.03
N VAL A 190 -21.93 12.89 -21.05
CA VAL A 190 -20.60 12.32 -21.27
C VAL A 190 -20.25 12.42 -22.76
N GLU A 191 -18.96 12.59 -23.08
CA GLU A 191 -18.52 12.70 -24.47
C GLU A 191 -18.98 11.50 -25.31
N ARG A 192 -19.72 11.77 -26.39
CA ARG A 192 -20.18 10.74 -27.32
C ARG A 192 -19.12 10.49 -28.39
N PHE A 193 -18.84 9.21 -28.64
CA PHE A 193 -17.93 8.70 -29.67
C PHE A 193 -18.00 9.49 -31.00
N GLY A 194 -16.91 10.15 -31.35
CA GLY A 194 -16.74 10.87 -32.63
C GLY A 194 -15.62 10.27 -33.47
N GLY A 195 -15.90 9.17 -34.18
CA GLY A 195 -15.18 8.71 -35.39
C GLY A 195 -13.71 8.28 -35.33
N LEU A 196 -12.86 8.81 -34.44
CA LEU A 196 -11.40 8.54 -34.44
C LEU A 196 -10.71 8.56 -33.04
N GLY A 197 -11.46 8.38 -31.93
CA GLY A 197 -10.89 8.32 -30.56
C GLY A 197 -11.80 7.60 -29.55
N ALA A 198 -11.25 7.18 -28.40
CA ALA A 198 -11.97 6.50 -27.30
C ALA A 198 -13.03 7.43 -26.67
N ALA A 199 -14.13 6.85 -26.16
CA ALA A 199 -15.16 7.61 -25.42
C ALA A 199 -15.05 7.45 -23.91
N ASP A 200 -15.63 8.41 -23.21
CA ASP A 200 -15.82 8.38 -21.76
C ASP A 200 -17.00 7.50 -21.38
N ALA A 201 -16.93 6.86 -20.21
CA ALA A 201 -17.97 5.97 -19.72
C ALA A 201 -18.13 6.05 -18.20
N LEU A 202 -19.37 5.87 -17.74
CA LEU A 202 -19.66 5.46 -16.37
C LEU A 202 -19.90 3.95 -16.37
N ILE A 203 -19.19 3.23 -15.52
CA ILE A 203 -19.35 1.78 -15.37
C ILE A 203 -19.83 1.48 -13.95
N VAL A 204 -20.90 0.69 -13.85
CA VAL A 204 -21.49 0.26 -12.57
C VAL A 204 -21.30 -1.23 -12.43
N TYR A 205 -20.67 -1.63 -11.33
CA TYR A 205 -20.45 -3.03 -10.99
C TYR A 205 -21.26 -3.40 -9.74
N ASN A 206 -21.79 -4.62 -9.71
CA ASN A 206 -22.36 -5.20 -8.49
C ASN A 206 -21.29 -6.06 -7.82
N GLY A 207 -20.76 -5.62 -6.69
CA GLY A 207 -19.74 -6.37 -5.96
C GLY A 207 -19.02 -5.53 -4.91
N THR A 208 -18.19 -6.20 -4.11
CA THR A 208 -17.10 -5.51 -3.41
C THR A 208 -15.98 -5.24 -4.42
N VAL A 209 -15.04 -4.33 -4.11
CA VAL A 209 -13.97 -3.83 -5.01
C VAL A 209 -13.14 -4.95 -5.70
N GLN A 210 -13.31 -6.22 -5.30
CA GLN A 210 -12.60 -7.38 -5.82
C GLN A 210 -13.20 -8.03 -7.09
N ASP A 211 -14.43 -7.69 -7.51
CA ASP A 211 -15.08 -8.34 -8.66
C ASP A 211 -14.82 -7.68 -10.04
N SER A 212 -14.02 -6.61 -10.12
CA SER A 212 -13.70 -5.95 -11.40
C SER A 212 -12.28 -6.21 -11.94
N ILE A 213 -11.57 -7.23 -11.45
CA ILE A 213 -10.24 -7.63 -11.98
C ILE A 213 -10.29 -8.90 -12.84
N LEU A 214 -11.45 -9.25 -13.41
CA LEU A 214 -11.56 -10.23 -14.49
C LEU A 214 -12.65 -9.80 -15.49
N GLY A 215 -12.24 -9.10 -16.54
CA GLY A 215 -13.08 -8.70 -17.67
C GLY A 215 -12.44 -7.64 -18.54
#